data_AF-A0A9X3IT16-F1
#
_entry.id   AF-A0A9X3IT16-F1
#
_cell.length_a   1.000
_cell.length_b   1.000
_cell.length_c   1.000
_cell.angle_alpha   90.00
_cell.angle_beta   90.00
_cell.angle_gamma   90.00
#
_symmetry.space_group_name_H-M   'P 1'
#
loop_
_entity.id
_entity.type
_entity.pdbx_description
1 polymer ?
#
loop_
_entity_poly.entity_id
_entity_poly.type
_entity_poly.pdbx_seq_one_letter_code
_entity_poly.pdbx_strand_id
1 'polypeptide(L)'
;MNLTTAVARSAFCLAVARINLPHIQMEKADGLDTEAFEKLLSKQTAFLRGELKSRDNLARFYEAFEAWRDARPEDDSLAWRISELSCAALYASIESLFDEECDDTALILNNIGDLYDEMDALGADTSGLRGYWADICQEFEAEFAEVRQLPLAKRYFQWLSEMDVSLFGVSND
;
A
#
# COMPACT_ATOMS: atom_id res chain seq x y z
N MET A 1 9.71 -3.22 -13.18
CA MET A 1 9.80 -3.96 -11.90
C MET A 1 9.34 -5.39 -12.12
N ASN A 2 10.12 -6.37 -11.69
CA ASN A 2 9.78 -7.79 -11.83
C ASN A 2 9.64 -8.43 -10.44
N LEU A 3 8.40 -8.61 -9.96
CA LEU A 3 8.09 -9.10 -8.62
C LEU A 3 7.74 -10.60 -8.67
N THR A 4 8.76 -11.46 -8.69
CA THR A 4 8.57 -12.87 -9.02
C THR A 4 8.10 -13.76 -7.85
N THR A 5 8.03 -13.25 -6.62
CA THR A 5 7.63 -14.03 -5.45
C THR A 5 6.43 -13.42 -4.75
N ALA A 6 5.58 -14.27 -4.17
CA ALA A 6 4.48 -13.89 -3.29
C ALA A 6 4.89 -12.87 -2.21
N VAL A 7 6.07 -13.08 -1.62
CA VAL A 7 6.63 -12.21 -0.58
C VAL A 7 7.08 -10.86 -1.14
N ALA A 8 7.70 -10.83 -2.32
CA ALA A 8 8.09 -9.59 -2.99
C ALA A 8 6.85 -8.75 -3.39
N ARG A 9 5.82 -9.40 -3.95
CA ARG A 9 4.54 -8.75 -4.26
C ARG A 9 3.88 -8.20 -3.01
N SER A 10 3.84 -9.01 -1.94
CA SER A 10 3.30 -8.61 -0.65
C SER A 10 4.00 -7.38 -0.09
N ALA A 11 5.33 -7.39 -0.10
CA ALA A 11 6.14 -6.28 0.38
C ALA A 11 5.88 -5.02 -0.45
N PHE A 12 5.94 -5.11 -1.78
CA PHE A 12 5.63 -3.98 -2.67
C PHE A 12 4.25 -3.37 -2.38
N CYS A 13 3.21 -4.20 -2.31
CA CYS A 13 1.86 -3.75 -2.05
C CYS A 13 1.71 -3.13 -0.66
N LEU A 14 2.35 -3.70 0.38
CA LEU A 14 2.40 -3.08 1.71
C LEU A 14 3.07 -1.71 1.67
N ALA A 15 4.14 -1.56 0.90
CA ALA A 15 4.86 -0.30 0.77
C ALA A 15 3.96 0.79 0.16
N VAL A 16 3.25 0.48 -0.93
CA VAL A 16 2.29 1.40 -1.55
C VAL A 16 1.19 1.81 -0.56
N ALA A 17 0.62 0.86 0.18
CA ALA A 17 -0.39 1.15 1.19
C ALA A 17 0.16 2.02 2.34
N ARG A 18 1.41 1.79 2.75
CA ARG A 18 2.06 2.51 3.84
C ARG A 18 2.44 3.94 3.46
N ILE A 19 3.02 4.14 2.29
CA ILE A 19 3.43 5.46 1.79
C ILE A 19 2.21 6.38 1.64
N ASN A 20 1.07 5.82 1.23
CA ASN A 20 -0.17 6.57 1.07
C ASN A 20 -1.07 6.61 2.31
N LEU A 21 -0.60 6.12 3.47
CA LEU A 21 -1.32 6.21 4.75
C LEU A 21 -1.84 7.63 5.09
N PRO A 22 -1.15 8.74 4.76
CA PRO A 22 -1.69 10.08 5.01
C PRO A 22 -3.10 10.29 4.45
N HIS A 23 -3.44 9.70 3.31
CA HIS A 23 -4.78 9.84 2.69
C HIS A 23 -5.87 9.13 3.50
N ILE A 24 -5.57 7.96 4.06
CA ILE A 24 -6.46 7.27 5.00
C ILE A 24 -6.62 8.07 6.29
N GLN A 25 -5.55 8.75 6.74
CA GLN A 25 -5.61 9.58 7.94
C GLN A 25 -6.43 10.86 7.73
N MET A 26 -6.50 11.37 6.50
CA MET A 26 -7.42 12.46 6.14
C MET A 26 -8.88 11.99 6.24
N GLU A 27 -9.23 10.81 5.72
CA GLU A 27 -10.60 10.27 5.88
C GLU A 27 -10.99 10.12 7.35
N LYS A 28 -10.03 9.73 8.20
CA LYS A 28 -10.22 9.68 9.65
C LYS A 28 -10.50 11.04 10.26
N ALA A 29 -9.78 12.08 9.82
CA ALA A 29 -10.02 13.45 10.24
C ALA A 29 -11.41 13.96 9.80
N ASP A 30 -11.91 13.48 8.66
CA ASP A 30 -13.25 13.75 8.15
C ASP A 30 -14.36 12.89 8.80
N GLY A 31 -13.99 12.04 9.77
CA GLY A 31 -14.92 11.30 10.63
C GLY A 31 -15.16 9.85 10.22
N LEU A 32 -14.44 9.31 9.23
CA LEU A 32 -14.49 7.88 8.92
C LEU A 32 -13.73 7.07 9.99
N ASP A 33 -14.31 5.97 10.44
CA ASP A 33 -13.59 5.02 11.28
C ASP A 33 -12.63 4.20 10.40
N THR A 34 -11.31 4.44 10.52
CA THR A 34 -10.27 3.75 9.73
C THR A 34 -9.53 2.67 10.52
N GLU A 35 -10.04 2.27 11.70
CA GLU A 35 -9.36 1.37 12.62
C GLU A 35 -9.03 0.00 11.97
N ALA A 36 -9.93 -0.52 11.13
CA ALA A 36 -9.73 -1.79 10.43
C ALA A 36 -8.51 -1.74 9.48
N PHE A 37 -8.35 -0.65 8.72
CA PHE A 37 -7.19 -0.41 7.87
C PHE A 37 -5.90 -0.33 8.71
N GLU A 38 -5.89 0.54 9.73
CA GLU A 38 -4.71 0.77 10.57
C GLU A 38 -4.26 -0.52 11.29
N LYS A 39 -5.23 -1.31 11.77
CA LYS A 39 -4.96 -2.62 12.40
C LYS A 39 -4.39 -3.61 11.39
N LEU A 40 -5.00 -3.78 10.22
CA LEU A 40 -4.48 -4.73 9.23
C LEU A 40 -3.08 -4.32 8.77
N LEU A 41 -2.85 -3.04 8.47
CA LEU A 41 -1.53 -2.52 8.09
C LEU A 41 -0.46 -2.86 9.14
N SER A 42 -0.78 -2.64 10.42
CA SER A 42 0.09 -2.97 11.55
C SER A 42 0.36 -4.48 11.66
N LYS A 43 -0.68 -5.30 11.52
CA LYS A 43 -0.56 -6.78 11.62
C LYS A 43 0.19 -7.38 10.45
N GLN A 44 -0.03 -6.89 9.25
CA GLN A 44 0.71 -7.30 8.06
C GLN A 44 2.18 -6.90 8.17
N THR A 45 2.47 -5.69 8.63
CA THR A 45 3.85 -5.25 8.91
C THR A 45 4.52 -6.20 9.91
N ALA A 46 3.84 -6.54 11.02
CA ALA A 46 4.36 -7.49 12.01
C ALA A 46 4.54 -8.91 11.44
N PHE A 47 3.64 -9.34 10.54
CA PHE A 47 3.75 -10.63 9.86
C PHE A 47 4.98 -10.69 8.95
N LEU A 48 5.19 -9.64 8.13
CA LEU A 48 6.37 -9.54 7.26
C LEU A 48 7.67 -9.44 8.05
N ARG A 49 7.65 -8.88 9.27
CA ARG A 49 8.77 -8.88 10.22
C ARG A 49 9.01 -10.23 10.91
N GLY A 50 8.10 -11.19 10.77
CA GLY A 50 8.12 -12.47 11.50
C GLY A 50 7.77 -12.33 12.99
N GLU A 51 7.26 -11.18 13.42
CA GLU A 51 6.80 -10.91 14.79
C GLU A 51 5.42 -11.51 15.04
N LEU A 52 4.56 -11.51 14.01
CA LEU A 52 3.30 -12.25 14.00
C LEU A 52 3.49 -13.56 13.22
N LYS A 53 3.35 -14.71 13.89
CA LYS A 53 3.59 -16.04 13.28
C LYS A 53 2.33 -16.75 12.82
N SER A 54 1.15 -16.29 13.25
CA SER A 54 -0.12 -16.97 12.97
C SER A 54 -0.79 -16.37 11.74
N ARG A 55 -0.87 -17.16 10.66
CA ARG A 55 -1.62 -16.82 9.45
C ARG A 55 -3.12 -16.69 9.73
N ASP A 56 -3.69 -17.60 10.52
CA ASP A 56 -5.10 -17.53 10.94
C ASP A 56 -5.41 -16.24 11.71
N ASN A 57 -4.47 -15.77 12.54
CA ASN A 57 -4.65 -14.51 13.25
C ASN A 57 -4.62 -13.32 12.29
N LEU A 58 -3.72 -13.32 11.30
CA LEU A 58 -3.71 -12.31 10.24
C LEU A 58 -5.01 -12.32 9.42
N ALA A 59 -5.52 -13.51 9.07
CA ALA A 59 -6.76 -13.68 8.33
C ALA A 59 -7.96 -13.00 9.00
N ARG A 60 -8.06 -13.06 10.33
CA ARG A 60 -9.16 -12.38 11.07
C ARG A 60 -9.13 -10.86 10.93
N PHE A 61 -7.94 -10.25 10.92
CA PHE A 61 -7.83 -8.81 10.69
C PHE A 61 -8.09 -8.46 9.23
N TYR A 62 -7.77 -9.38 8.32
CA TYR A 62 -8.03 -9.22 6.90
C TYR A 62 -9.54 -9.27 6.60
N GLU A 63 -10.27 -10.25 7.10
CA GLU A 63 -11.73 -10.35 6.99
C GLU A 63 -12.44 -9.09 7.55
N ALA A 64 -11.96 -8.58 8.69
CA ALA A 64 -12.50 -7.35 9.29
C ALA A 64 -12.24 -6.11 8.42
N PHE A 65 -11.08 -6.06 7.76
CA PHE A 65 -10.74 -5.01 6.81
C PHE A 65 -11.57 -5.11 5.53
N GLU A 66 -11.79 -6.30 4.97
CA GLU A 66 -12.66 -6.50 3.80
C GLU A 66 -14.07 -6.01 4.08
N ALA A 67 -14.67 -6.46 5.19
CA ALA A 67 -16.00 -6.03 5.60
C ALA A 67 -16.09 -4.51 5.82
N TRP A 68 -15.03 -3.89 6.34
CA TRP A 68 -14.95 -2.45 6.47
C TRP A 68 -14.84 -1.75 5.11
N ARG A 69 -13.95 -2.21 4.22
CA ARG A 69 -13.73 -1.66 2.89
C ARG A 69 -15.02 -1.69 2.06
N ASP A 70 -15.75 -2.82 2.08
CA ASP A 70 -17.02 -2.99 1.39
C ASP A 70 -18.14 -2.08 1.92
N ALA A 71 -18.05 -1.70 3.20
CA ALA A 71 -19.02 -0.82 3.84
C ALA A 71 -18.66 0.68 3.71
N ARG A 72 -17.48 1.03 3.20
CA ARG A 72 -17.07 2.42 3.01
C ARG A 72 -17.99 3.09 1.98
N PRO A 73 -18.44 4.33 2.25
CA PRO A 73 -19.18 5.09 1.25
C PRO A 73 -18.28 5.38 0.05
N GLU A 74 -18.76 5.08 -1.14
CA GLU A 74 -18.12 5.48 -2.39
C GLU A 74 -18.30 6.99 -2.60
N ASP A 75 -17.25 7.62 -3.14
CA ASP A 75 -17.27 9.03 -3.53
C ASP A 75 -16.48 9.20 -4.84
N ASP A 76 -16.95 10.10 -5.72
CA ASP A 76 -16.30 10.40 -7.01
C ASP A 76 -15.25 11.50 -6.85
N SER A 77 -14.47 11.44 -5.78
CA SER A 77 -13.38 12.38 -5.52
C SER A 77 -12.03 11.73 -5.78
N LEU A 78 -11.04 12.54 -6.16
CA LEU A 78 -9.65 12.10 -6.27
C LEU A 78 -9.14 11.57 -4.90
N ALA A 79 -9.53 12.24 -3.81
CA ALA A 79 -9.17 11.82 -2.46
C ALA A 79 -9.67 10.40 -2.16
N TRP A 80 -10.92 10.10 -2.47
CA TRP A 80 -11.48 8.76 -2.31
C TRP A 80 -10.74 7.72 -3.16
N ARG A 81 -10.43 8.02 -4.42
CA ARG A 81 -9.68 7.10 -5.30
C ARG A 81 -8.26 6.81 -4.81
N ILE A 82 -7.56 7.80 -4.25
CA ILE A 82 -6.22 7.61 -3.67
C ILE A 82 -6.31 6.74 -2.39
N SER A 83 -7.30 6.99 -1.53
CA SER A 83 -7.57 6.14 -0.37
C SER A 83 -7.94 4.71 -0.79
N GLU A 84 -8.69 4.56 -1.89
CA GLU A 84 -9.05 3.25 -2.43
C GLU A 84 -7.86 2.51 -3.02
N LEU A 85 -6.93 3.21 -3.70
CA LEU A 85 -5.64 2.62 -4.08
C LEU A 85 -4.89 2.09 -2.84
N SER A 86 -4.89 2.83 -1.74
CA SER A 86 -4.23 2.41 -0.50
C SER A 86 -4.88 1.15 0.08
N CYS A 87 -6.22 1.06 0.01
CA CYS A 87 -6.97 -0.13 0.41
C CYS A 87 -6.69 -1.33 -0.51
N ALA A 88 -6.72 -1.13 -1.83
CA ALA A 88 -6.43 -2.16 -2.82
C ALA A 88 -4.99 -2.69 -2.67
N ALA A 89 -4.03 -1.82 -2.39
CA ALA A 89 -2.65 -2.22 -2.13
C ALA A 89 -2.54 -3.03 -0.83
N LEU A 90 -3.20 -2.62 0.26
CA LEU A 90 -3.19 -3.39 1.51
C LEU A 90 -3.85 -4.77 1.33
N TYR A 91 -4.95 -4.82 0.59
CA TYR A 91 -5.63 -6.06 0.20
C TYR A 91 -4.69 -7.01 -0.56
N ALA A 92 -4.12 -6.53 -1.66
CA ALA A 92 -3.19 -7.30 -2.49
C ALA A 92 -1.95 -7.76 -1.73
N SER A 93 -1.51 -6.99 -0.72
CA SER A 93 -0.42 -7.40 0.17
C SER A 93 -0.73 -8.68 0.95
N ILE A 94 -1.99 -8.92 1.31
CA ILE A 94 -2.40 -10.14 2.02
C ILE A 94 -2.65 -11.26 1.02
N GLU A 95 -3.44 -11.00 -0.01
CA GLU A 95 -3.80 -11.99 -1.02
C GLU A 95 -2.58 -12.64 -1.65
N SER A 96 -1.56 -11.88 -1.99
CA SER A 96 -0.35 -12.45 -2.61
C SER A 96 0.37 -13.45 -1.71
N LEU A 97 0.20 -13.38 -0.37
CA LEU A 97 0.70 -14.38 0.57
C LEU A 97 -0.30 -15.52 0.77
N PHE A 98 -1.60 -15.23 0.62
CA PHE A 98 -2.69 -16.16 0.90
C PHE A 98 -2.90 -17.13 -0.27
N ASP A 99 -2.73 -16.61 -1.47
CA ASP A 99 -2.71 -17.30 -2.76
C ASP A 99 -1.45 -16.86 -3.54
N GLU A 100 -0.53 -17.81 -3.77
CA GLU A 100 0.72 -17.54 -4.50
C GLU A 100 0.50 -17.27 -5.99
N GLU A 101 -0.68 -17.58 -6.54
CA GLU A 101 -1.06 -17.27 -7.92
C GLU A 101 -1.63 -15.85 -8.05
N CYS A 102 -2.04 -15.23 -6.95
CA CYS A 102 -2.52 -13.85 -6.94
C CYS A 102 -1.39 -12.85 -7.19
N ASP A 103 -1.57 -12.00 -8.21
CA ASP A 103 -0.65 -10.93 -8.59
C ASP A 103 -1.40 -9.73 -9.17
N ASP A 104 -1.80 -8.82 -8.28
CA ASP A 104 -2.42 -7.54 -8.65
C ASP A 104 -1.41 -6.40 -8.84
N THR A 105 -0.10 -6.69 -8.83
CA THR A 105 0.92 -5.62 -8.80
C THR A 105 0.88 -4.73 -10.04
N ALA A 106 0.59 -5.31 -11.21
CA ALA A 106 0.39 -4.56 -12.44
C ALA A 106 -0.83 -3.61 -12.37
N LEU A 107 -1.92 -4.05 -11.73
CA LEU A 107 -3.11 -3.22 -11.54
C LEU A 107 -2.83 -2.05 -10.61
N ILE A 108 -2.12 -2.29 -9.50
CA ILE A 108 -1.70 -1.25 -8.55
C ILE A 108 -0.78 -0.22 -9.25
N LEU A 109 0.18 -0.68 -10.04
CA LEU A 109 1.09 0.18 -10.79
C LEU A 109 0.35 1.06 -11.81
N ASN A 110 -0.58 0.47 -12.56
CA ASN A 110 -1.39 1.21 -13.53
C ASN A 110 -2.28 2.25 -12.82
N ASN A 111 -2.92 1.89 -11.71
CA ASN A 111 -3.79 2.79 -10.95
C ASN A 111 -3.02 4.02 -10.42
N ILE A 112 -1.76 3.86 -9.98
CA ILE A 112 -0.90 5.00 -9.63
C ILE A 112 -0.70 5.94 -10.85
N GLY A 113 -0.46 5.37 -12.03
CA GLY A 113 -0.33 6.13 -13.28
C GLY A 113 -1.62 6.88 -13.64
N ASP A 114 -2.76 6.19 -13.58
CA ASP A 114 -4.09 6.75 -13.87
C ASP A 114 -4.43 7.91 -12.92
N LEU A 115 -4.08 7.79 -11.64
CA LEU A 115 -4.26 8.87 -10.64
C LEU A 115 -3.41 10.10 -10.95
N TYR A 116 -2.17 9.91 -11.44
CA TYR A 116 -1.38 11.05 -11.90
C TYR A 116 -1.98 11.71 -13.15
N ASP A 117 -2.47 10.92 -14.09
CA ASP A 117 -3.15 11.44 -15.29
C ASP A 117 -4.40 12.24 -14.92
N GLU A 118 -5.17 11.76 -13.92
CA GLU A 118 -6.31 12.48 -13.37
C GLU A 118 -5.90 13.79 -12.69
N MET A 119 -4.85 13.79 -11.87
CA MET A 119 -4.29 14.99 -11.25
C MET A 119 -3.88 16.03 -12.30
N ASP A 120 -3.21 15.61 -13.38
CA ASP A 120 -2.84 16.49 -14.49
C ASP A 120 -4.09 17.06 -15.18
N ALA A 121 -5.13 16.25 -15.38
CA ALA A 121 -6.41 16.69 -15.95
C ALA A 121 -7.14 17.71 -15.07
N LEU A 122 -6.96 17.63 -13.75
CA LEU A 122 -7.46 18.61 -12.77
C LEU A 122 -6.57 19.86 -12.65
N GLY A 123 -5.46 19.92 -13.40
CA GLY A 123 -4.57 21.07 -13.49
C GLY A 123 -3.40 21.08 -12.51
N ALA A 124 -3.12 19.97 -11.81
CA ALA A 124 -1.90 19.82 -11.03
C ALA A 124 -0.69 19.60 -11.95
N ASP A 125 0.51 19.98 -11.50
CA ASP A 125 1.76 19.57 -12.15
C ASP A 125 2.32 18.34 -11.43
N THR A 126 2.12 17.15 -12.01
CA THR A 126 2.58 15.89 -11.40
C THR A 126 4.02 15.51 -11.75
N SER A 127 4.76 16.33 -12.51
CA SER A 127 6.09 15.95 -13.01
C SER A 127 7.07 15.57 -11.89
N GLY A 128 7.07 16.34 -10.79
CA GLY A 128 7.88 16.05 -9.60
C GLY A 128 7.44 14.76 -8.87
N LEU A 129 6.12 14.52 -8.77
CA LEU A 129 5.57 13.32 -8.13
C LEU A 129 5.89 12.06 -8.93
N ARG A 130 5.79 12.12 -10.26
CA ARG A 130 6.18 11.03 -11.16
C ARG A 130 7.68 10.74 -11.07
N GLY A 131 8.51 11.78 -10.95
CA GLY A 131 9.95 11.64 -10.71
C GLY A 131 10.23 10.93 -9.39
N TYR A 132 9.63 11.39 -8.29
CA TYR A 132 9.71 10.77 -6.98
C TYR A 132 9.27 9.29 -7.01
N TRP A 133 8.17 8.99 -7.68
CA TRP A 133 7.70 7.62 -7.84
C TRP A 133 8.65 6.74 -8.66
N ALA A 134 9.26 7.30 -9.71
CA ALA A 134 10.25 6.59 -10.51
C ALA A 134 11.51 6.26 -9.69
N ASP A 135 11.94 7.16 -8.80
CA ASP A 135 13.06 6.94 -7.89
C ASP A 135 12.73 5.82 -6.89
N ILE A 136 11.54 5.85 -6.27
CA ILE A 136 11.06 4.76 -5.40
C ILE A 136 11.01 3.42 -6.15
N CYS A 137 10.52 3.41 -7.40
CA CYS A 137 10.47 2.19 -8.20
C CYS A 137 11.86 1.58 -8.46
N GLN A 138 12.88 2.40 -8.65
CA GLN A 138 14.26 1.93 -8.81
C GLN A 138 14.79 1.31 -7.51
N GLU A 139 14.50 1.93 -6.37
CA GLU A 139 14.86 1.40 -5.05
C GLU A 139 14.12 0.08 -4.75
N PHE A 140 12.84 -0.01 -5.09
CA PHE A 140 12.04 -1.23 -5.00
C PHE A 140 12.56 -2.35 -5.85
N GLU A 141 12.97 -2.08 -7.09
CA GLU A 141 13.51 -3.11 -7.96
C GLU A 141 14.77 -3.73 -7.35
N ALA A 142 15.66 -2.92 -6.76
CA ALA A 142 16.83 -3.41 -6.07
C ALA A 142 16.50 -4.18 -4.78
N GLU A 143 15.57 -3.68 -3.96
CA GLU A 143 15.22 -4.32 -2.67
C GLU A 143 14.48 -5.65 -2.87
N PHE A 144 13.51 -5.69 -3.80
CA PHE A 144 12.65 -6.86 -4.00
C PHE A 144 13.28 -7.94 -4.90
N ALA A 145 14.30 -7.61 -5.69
CA ALA A 145 15.03 -8.60 -6.49
C ALA A 145 15.55 -9.78 -5.65
N GLU A 146 15.90 -9.54 -4.39
CA GLU A 146 16.46 -10.53 -3.46
C GLU A 146 15.43 -11.14 -2.49
N VAL A 147 14.18 -10.67 -2.52
CA VAL A 147 13.14 -11.14 -1.58
C VAL A 147 12.61 -12.50 -1.99
N ARG A 148 12.83 -13.50 -1.12
CA ARG A 148 12.43 -14.90 -1.34
C ARG A 148 11.64 -15.52 -0.19
N GLN A 149 11.76 -14.99 1.02
CA GLN A 149 11.14 -15.59 2.21
C GLN A 149 10.94 -14.54 3.31
N LEU A 150 10.12 -14.90 4.30
CA LEU A 150 9.96 -14.15 5.55
C LEU A 150 11.00 -14.59 6.60
N PRO A 151 11.39 -13.72 7.54
CA PRO A 151 11.03 -12.31 7.63
C PRO A 151 11.80 -11.46 6.61
N LEU A 152 11.23 -10.31 6.25
CA LEU A 152 11.92 -9.30 5.42
C LEU A 152 13.07 -8.65 6.18
N ALA A 153 14.03 -8.09 5.44
CA ALA A 153 15.17 -7.40 6.01
C ALA A 153 14.75 -6.15 6.80
N LYS A 154 15.43 -5.86 7.92
CA LYS A 154 15.15 -4.68 8.75
C LYS A 154 15.23 -3.36 7.97
N ARG A 155 16.16 -3.29 7.01
CA ARG A 155 16.37 -2.10 6.16
C ARG A 155 15.13 -1.70 5.38
N TYR A 156 14.33 -2.66 4.90
CA TYR A 156 13.07 -2.40 4.21
C TYR A 156 12.09 -1.63 5.11
N PHE A 157 11.96 -2.03 6.38
CA PHE A 157 11.08 -1.35 7.32
C PHE A 157 11.61 -0.01 7.80
N GLN A 158 12.93 0.15 7.86
CA GLN A 158 13.55 1.44 8.14
C GLN A 158 13.26 2.42 6.98
N TRP A 159 13.49 1.97 5.74
CA TRP A 159 13.17 2.72 4.53
C TRP A 159 11.70 3.15 4.51
N LEU A 160 10.76 2.23 4.80
CA LEU A 160 9.33 2.57 4.90
C LEU A 160 9.00 3.63 5.97
N SER A 161 9.79 3.70 7.04
CA SER A 161 9.57 4.68 8.11
C SER A 161 10.18 6.05 7.81
N GLU A 162 11.09 6.12 6.84
CA GLU A 162 11.73 7.35 6.38
C GLU A 162 10.90 8.06 5.30
N MET A 163 9.91 7.38 4.70
CA MET A 163 8.96 7.98 3.76
C MET A 163 8.01 8.92 4.51
N ASP A 164 8.17 10.22 4.27
CA ASP A 164 7.44 11.31 4.91
C ASP A 164 6.36 11.93 4.00
N VAL A 165 6.46 11.72 2.69
CA VAL A 165 5.51 12.20 1.68
C VAL A 165 4.90 11.05 0.90
N SER A 166 3.57 11.07 0.76
CA SER A 166 2.82 10.13 -0.08
C SER A 166 3.15 10.27 -1.55
N LEU A 167 2.79 9.28 -2.36
CA LEU A 167 3.01 9.32 -3.81
C LEU A 167 2.28 10.49 -4.49
N PHE A 168 1.30 11.08 -3.79
CA PHE A 168 0.43 12.14 -4.28
C PHE A 168 0.63 13.47 -3.54
N GLY A 169 1.76 13.64 -2.83
CA GLY A 169 2.19 14.93 -2.32
C GLY A 169 1.62 15.35 -0.96
N VAL A 170 0.96 14.45 -0.23
CA VAL A 170 0.49 14.69 1.14
C VAL A 170 1.52 14.16 2.15
N SER A 171 1.92 15.00 3.10
CA SER A 171 2.75 14.64 4.26
C SER A 171 1.90 14.50 5.53
N ASN A 172 2.42 13.71 6.48
CA ASN A 172 1.91 13.70 7.84
C ASN A 172 2.63 14.81 8.64
N ASP A 173 2.02 15.98 8.74
CA ASP A 173 2.48 17.03 9.66
C ASP A 173 2.20 16.67 11.13
#